data_AF-A0A973GF38-F1
#
_entry.id   AF-A0A973GF38-F1
#
_cell.length_a   1.000
_cell.length_b   1.000
_cell.length_c   1.000
_cell.angle_alpha   90.00
_cell.angle_beta   90.00
_cell.angle_gamma   90.00
#
_symmetry.space_group_name_H-M   'P 1'
#
loop_
_entity.id
_entity.type
_entity.pdbx_description
1 polymer ?
#
loop_
_entity_poly.entity_id
_entity_poly.type
_entity_poly.pdbx_seq_one_letter_code
_entity_poly.pdbx_strand_id
1 'polypeptide(L)'
;MGEETTVRNPGQTPAVLVGATLIALTSFVPYLNLINVFPFAGIILSGAVAAWFYIIRHQVPLSYRQAFLLGAKSGFLGGSFILFVVYLMLEQARNLSVDQFRKLLTDWGGRMPSDSADMYQQIMMIVNAPFGIKLVSFLVSMVLIGLILGPLAGIGARLTVYILKKQAQRNTPTP
;
A
#
# COMPACT_ATOMS: atom_id res chain seq x y z
N MET A 1 2.71 9.88 47.01
CA MET A 1 1.96 9.43 45.81
C MET A 1 2.55 10.18 44.64
N GLY A 2 3.43 9.53 43.86
CA GLY A 2 4.08 10.16 42.72
C GLY A 2 3.11 10.24 41.56
N GLU A 3 2.84 11.44 41.07
CA GLU A 3 2.12 11.64 39.82
C GLU A 3 2.97 11.03 38.69
N GLU A 4 2.52 9.89 38.16
CA GLU A 4 2.97 9.39 36.86
C GLU A 4 2.62 10.46 35.83
N THR A 5 3.60 11.28 35.49
CA THR A 5 3.57 12.16 34.33
C THR A 5 3.49 11.27 33.10
N THR A 6 2.25 10.96 32.69
CA THR A 6 1.98 10.32 31.41
C THR A 6 2.49 11.25 30.33
N VAL A 7 3.73 11.02 29.88
CA VAL A 7 4.33 11.71 28.74
C VAL A 7 3.36 11.52 27.58
N ARG A 8 2.59 12.57 27.27
CA ARG A 8 1.52 12.53 26.29
C ARG A 8 2.17 12.30 24.94
N ASN A 9 2.18 11.05 24.49
CA ASN A 9 2.78 10.71 23.20
C ASN A 9 2.06 11.50 22.11
N PRO A 10 2.78 12.30 21.31
CA PRO A 10 2.16 13.07 20.25
C PRO A 10 1.53 12.15 19.20
N GLY A 11 0.56 12.69 18.47
CA GLY A 11 -0.18 11.92 17.46
C GLY A 11 0.75 11.32 16.40
N GLN A 12 0.61 10.02 16.15
CA GLN A 12 1.40 9.28 15.16
C GLN A 12 0.86 9.43 13.73
N THR A 13 -0.38 9.90 13.58
CA THR A 13 -1.10 10.00 12.31
C THR A 13 -0.32 10.69 11.18
N PRO A 14 0.29 11.88 11.36
CA PRO A 14 1.00 12.54 10.26
C PRO A 14 2.20 11.71 9.78
N ALA A 15 2.94 11.07 10.69
CA ALA A 15 4.05 10.21 10.32
C ALA A 15 3.59 8.96 9.55
N VAL A 16 2.47 8.37 9.99
CA VAL A 16 1.85 7.23 9.29
C VAL A 16 1.41 7.60 7.89
N LEU A 17 0.80 8.78 7.71
CA LEU A 17 0.37 9.28 6.40
C LEU A 17 1.55 9.55 5.48
N VAL A 18 2.65 10.11 5.99
CA VAL A 18 3.88 10.32 5.21
C VAL A 18 4.43 8.99 4.71
N GLY A 19 4.54 7.98 5.58
CA GLY A 19 4.99 6.65 5.19
C GLY A 19 4.06 5.99 4.17
N ALA A 20 2.75 6.02 4.40
CA ALA A 20 1.75 5.47 3.48
C ALA A 20 1.79 6.13 2.09
N THR A 21 1.96 7.46 2.07
CA THR A 21 2.08 8.23 0.81
C THR A 21 3.34 7.83 0.05
N LEU A 22 4.48 7.68 0.73
CA LEU A 22 5.72 7.23 0.10
C LEU A 22 5.62 5.80 -0.44
N ILE A 23 4.90 4.91 0.24
CA ILE A 23 4.61 3.57 -0.29
C ILE A 23 3.80 3.69 -1.58
N ALA A 24 2.72 4.46 -1.59
CA ALA A 24 1.92 4.67 -2.79
C ALA A 24 2.75 5.24 -3.95
N LEU A 25 3.57 6.28 -3.69
CA LEU A 25 4.43 6.89 -4.69
C LEU A 25 5.46 5.90 -5.24
N THR A 26 6.13 5.13 -4.37
CA THR A 26 7.12 4.15 -4.81
C THR A 26 6.48 2.96 -5.53
N SER A 27 5.21 2.65 -5.30
CA SER A 27 4.52 1.55 -5.99
C SER A 27 3.83 1.96 -7.30
N PHE A 28 3.38 3.21 -7.45
CA PHE A 28 2.64 3.65 -8.64
C PHE A 28 3.50 4.41 -9.66
N VAL A 29 4.55 5.12 -9.24
CA VAL A 29 5.36 5.91 -10.17
C VAL A 29 6.33 4.99 -10.93
N PRO A 30 6.24 4.87 -12.27
CA PRO A 30 6.97 3.87 -13.07
C PRO A 30 8.49 3.88 -12.90
N TYR A 31 9.08 5.00 -12.47
CA TYR A 31 10.52 5.12 -12.18
C TYR A 31 10.87 4.88 -10.70
N LEU A 32 10.00 5.26 -9.77
CA LEU A 32 10.23 5.00 -8.34
C LEU A 32 9.98 3.52 -8.00
N ASN A 33 9.16 2.83 -8.79
CA ASN A 33 8.94 1.40 -8.63
C ASN A 33 10.20 0.57 -8.88
N LEU A 34 11.19 1.10 -9.62
CA LEU A 34 12.50 0.46 -9.75
C LEU A 34 13.21 0.31 -8.39
N ILE A 35 12.93 1.20 -7.43
CA ILE A 35 13.46 1.10 -6.06
C ILE A 35 12.89 -0.13 -5.35
N ASN A 36 11.64 -0.52 -5.66
CA ASN A 36 11.01 -1.72 -5.11
C ASN A 36 11.48 -3.04 -5.76
N VAL A 37 12.17 -2.97 -6.91
CA VAL A 37 12.79 -4.15 -7.56
C VAL A 37 13.93 -4.71 -6.70
N PHE A 38 14.64 -3.84 -5.96
CA PHE A 38 15.48 -4.25 -4.85
C PHE A 38 14.58 -4.56 -3.65
N PRO A 39 14.80 -5.68 -2.94
CA PRO A 39 13.83 -6.43 -2.13
C PRO A 39 12.90 -5.57 -1.25
N PHE A 40 11.88 -4.96 -1.87
CA PHE A 40 10.98 -3.98 -1.24
C PHE A 40 11.68 -2.80 -0.56
N ALA A 41 12.83 -2.37 -1.09
CA ALA A 41 13.66 -1.32 -0.49
C ALA A 41 12.90 0.01 -0.36
N GLY A 42 12.02 0.34 -1.31
CA GLY A 42 11.16 1.53 -1.23
C GLY A 42 10.17 1.47 -0.06
N ILE A 43 9.65 0.29 0.26
CA ILE A 43 8.73 0.05 1.40
C ILE A 43 9.49 0.08 2.73
N ILE A 44 10.70 -0.46 2.77
CA ILE A 44 11.57 -0.34 3.95
C ILE A 44 11.94 1.13 4.17
N LEU A 45 12.32 1.85 3.11
CA LEU A 45 12.69 3.25 3.16
C LEU A 45 11.52 4.14 3.60
N SER A 46 10.30 3.88 3.14
CA SER A 46 9.13 4.65 3.55
C SER A 46 8.86 4.51 5.07
N GLY A 47 8.98 3.30 5.61
CA GLY A 47 8.90 3.06 7.05
C GLY A 47 10.02 3.75 7.83
N ALA A 48 11.24 3.76 7.28
CA ALA A 48 12.37 4.50 7.83
C ALA A 48 12.09 6.01 7.90
N VAL A 49 11.62 6.59 6.79
CA VAL A 49 11.27 8.01 6.70
C VAL A 49 10.12 8.37 7.64
N ALA A 50 9.11 7.51 7.78
CA ALA A 50 8.02 7.73 8.73
C ALA A 50 8.52 7.85 10.18
N ALA A 51 9.41 6.94 10.61
CA ALA A 51 10.01 6.98 11.94
C ALA A 51 10.91 8.21 12.12
N TRP A 52 11.75 8.51 11.12
CA TRP A 52 12.63 9.68 11.12
C TRP A 52 11.82 10.98 11.25
N PHE A 53 10.75 11.13 10.45
CA PHE A 53 9.86 12.28 10.49
C PHE A 53 9.19 12.44 11.86
N TYR A 54 8.69 11.35 12.44
CA TYR A 54 8.11 11.38 13.79
C TYR A 54 9.12 11.83 14.84
N ILE A 55 10.33 11.25 14.83
CA ILE A 55 11.39 11.56 15.80
C ILE A 55 11.81 13.02 15.70
N ILE A 56 12.04 13.55 14.50
CA ILE A 56 12.46 14.94 14.32
C ILE A 56 11.33 15.92 14.66
N ARG A 57 10.10 15.62 14.24
CA ARG A 57 8.96 16.53 14.47
C ARG A 57 8.59 16.65 15.93
N HIS A 58 8.68 15.54 16.67
CA HIS A 58 8.25 15.50 18.07
C HIS A 58 9.40 15.51 19.06
N GLN A 59 10.64 15.33 18.61
CA GLN A 59 11.84 15.24 19.46
C GLN A 59 11.72 14.15 20.55
N VAL A 60 10.89 13.13 20.33
CA VAL A 60 10.65 12.03 21.27
C VAL A 60 11.43 10.79 20.82
N PRO A 61 12.25 10.19 21.70
CA PRO A 61 12.93 8.94 21.39
C PRO A 61 11.91 7.79 21.30
N LEU A 62 11.91 7.09 20.16
CA LEU A 62 11.10 5.89 19.99
C LEU A 62 11.84 4.64 20.51
N SER A 63 11.11 3.76 21.19
CA SER A 63 11.58 2.39 21.43
C SER A 63 11.57 1.58 20.14
N TYR A 64 12.39 0.52 20.04
CA TYR A 64 12.41 -0.34 18.84
C TYR A 64 11.03 -0.93 18.52
N ARG A 65 10.25 -1.28 19.55
CA ARG A 65 8.88 -1.78 19.41
C ARG A 65 7.94 -0.71 18.89
N GLN A 66 8.01 0.51 19.43
CA GLN A 66 7.16 1.62 18.98
C GLN A 66 7.49 2.03 17.54
N ALA A 67 8.77 2.08 17.18
CA ALA A 67 9.20 2.36 15.81
C ALA A 67 8.71 1.29 14.84
N PHE A 68 8.88 0.00 15.18
CA PHE A 68 8.35 -1.09 14.37
C PHE A 68 6.83 -0.96 14.16
N LEU A 69 6.06 -0.71 15.21
CA LEU A 69 4.61 -0.53 15.11
C LEU A 69 4.22 0.70 14.27
N LEU A 70 4.96 1.80 14.39
CA LEU A 70 4.74 3.00 13.59
C LEU A 70 4.98 2.73 12.09
N GLY A 71 6.10 2.10 11.76
CA GLY A 71 6.40 1.67 10.39
C GLY A 71 5.36 0.68 9.89
N ALA A 72 4.95 -0.29 10.71
CA ALA A 72 3.97 -1.29 10.33
C ALA A 72 2.58 -0.71 10.05
N LYS A 73 2.13 0.26 10.85
CA LYS A 73 0.88 1.01 10.56
C LYS A 73 0.97 1.76 9.22
N SER A 74 2.14 2.34 8.94
CA SER A 74 2.40 3.03 7.65
C SER A 74 2.35 2.04 6.48
N GLY A 75 3.01 0.88 6.64
CA GLY A 75 3.01 -0.23 5.67
C GLY A 75 1.61 -0.76 5.38
N PHE A 76 0.84 -1.01 6.45
CA PHE A 76 -0.52 -1.50 6.35
C PHE A 76 -1.43 -0.52 5.61
N LEU A 77 -1.38 0.76 6.00
CA LEU A 77 -2.21 1.80 5.41
C LEU A 77 -1.79 2.06 3.95
N GLY A 78 -0.49 2.12 3.66
CA GLY A 78 0.03 2.28 2.30
C GLY A 78 -0.37 1.13 1.38
N GLY A 79 -0.22 -0.11 1.83
CA GLY A 79 -0.63 -1.29 1.07
C GLY A 79 -2.13 -1.35 0.80
N SER A 80 -2.94 -1.06 1.82
CA SER A 80 -4.39 -0.95 1.69
C SER A 80 -4.77 0.13 0.68
N PHE A 81 -4.12 1.30 0.77
CA PHE A 81 -4.37 2.42 -0.13
C PHE A 81 -4.00 2.10 -1.59
N ILE A 82 -2.91 1.36 -1.82
CA ILE A 82 -2.56 0.88 -3.16
C ILE A 82 -3.70 0.05 -3.76
N LEU A 83 -4.20 -0.95 -3.03
CA LEU A 83 -5.31 -1.76 -3.56
C LEU A 83 -6.57 -0.95 -3.77
N PHE A 84 -6.84 0.03 -2.90
CA PHE A 84 -7.96 0.94 -3.09
C PHE A 84 -7.85 1.74 -4.39
N VAL A 85 -6.69 2.32 -4.69
CA VAL A 85 -6.45 3.04 -5.95
C VAL A 85 -6.57 2.10 -7.15
N VAL A 86 -6.00 0.90 -7.08
CA VAL A 86 -6.12 -0.11 -8.14
C VAL A 86 -7.60 -0.47 -8.39
N TYR A 87 -8.38 -0.66 -7.32
CA TYR A 87 -9.81 -0.93 -7.42
C TYR A 87 -10.57 0.21 -8.11
N LEU A 88 -10.30 1.47 -7.73
CA LEU A 88 -10.90 2.63 -8.40
C LEU A 88 -10.54 2.71 -9.88
N MET A 89 -9.26 2.47 -10.22
CA MET A 89 -8.82 2.44 -11.61
C MET A 89 -9.50 1.32 -12.40
N LEU A 90 -9.65 0.13 -11.83
CA LEU A 90 -10.34 -0.99 -12.46
C LEU A 90 -11.82 -0.71 -12.65
N GLU A 91 -12.51 -0.12 -11.67
CA GLU A 91 -13.93 0.23 -11.77
C GLU A 91 -14.16 1.33 -12.82
N GLN A 92 -13.28 2.33 -12.87
CA GLN A 92 -13.34 3.37 -13.90
C GLN A 92 -13.02 2.81 -15.30
N ALA A 93 -12.01 1.95 -15.41
CA ALA A 93 -11.65 1.29 -16.66
C ALA A 93 -12.80 0.38 -17.14
N ARG A 94 -13.47 -0.33 -16.23
CA ARG A 94 -14.62 -1.18 -16.54
C ARG A 94 -15.73 -0.39 -17.25
N ASN A 95 -16.06 0.79 -16.73
CA ASN A 95 -17.11 1.64 -17.32
C ASN A 95 -16.75 2.16 -18.72
N LEU A 96 -15.46 2.31 -19.04
CA LEU A 96 -15.01 2.87 -20.32
C LEU A 96 -14.69 1.78 -21.36
N SER A 97 -13.91 0.77 -20.99
CA SER A 97 -13.38 -0.22 -21.95
C SER A 97 -14.21 -1.49 -22.04
N VAL A 98 -14.81 -1.96 -20.94
CA VAL A 98 -15.57 -3.22 -20.96
C VAL A 98 -16.91 -3.03 -21.66
N ASP A 99 -17.56 -1.87 -21.52
CA ASP A 99 -18.80 -1.59 -22.25
C ASP A 99 -18.57 -1.38 -23.74
N GLN A 100 -17.44 -0.75 -24.12
CA GLN A 100 -17.06 -0.62 -25.53
C GLN A 100 -16.68 -1.97 -26.14
N PHE A 101 -15.92 -2.79 -25.41
CA PHE A 101 -15.56 -4.14 -25.82
C PHE A 101 -16.79 -5.05 -25.92
N ARG A 102 -17.72 -4.96 -24.96
CA ARG A 102 -19.02 -5.65 -25.02
C ARG A 102 -19.78 -5.25 -26.27
N LYS A 103 -19.94 -3.95 -26.54
CA LYS A 103 -20.62 -3.45 -27.75
C LYS A 103 -19.97 -3.96 -29.03
N LEU A 104 -18.64 -3.95 -29.11
CA LEU A 104 -17.89 -4.49 -30.25
C LEU A 104 -18.15 -5.99 -30.45
N LEU A 105 -18.19 -6.76 -29.36
CA LEU A 105 -18.47 -8.20 -29.41
C LEU A 105 -19.92 -8.51 -29.77
N THR A 106 -20.88 -7.70 -29.28
CA THR A 106 -22.29 -7.84 -29.64
C THR A 106 -22.53 -7.48 -31.12
N ASP A 107 -21.91 -6.41 -31.61
CA ASP A 107 -22.01 -5.99 -33.02
C ASP A 107 -21.30 -6.99 -33.95
N TRP A 108 -20.15 -7.53 -33.54
CA TRP A 108 -19.46 -8.59 -34.29
C TRP A 108 -20.27 -9.89 -34.35
N GLY A 109 -20.80 -10.34 -33.22
CA GLY A 109 -21.60 -11.55 -33.18
C GLY A 109 -22.97 -11.42 -33.87
N GLY A 110 -23.53 -10.21 -33.94
CA GLY A 110 -24.72 -9.92 -34.75
C GLY A 110 -24.49 -10.03 -36.27
N ARG A 111 -23.24 -10.06 -36.73
CA ARG A 111 -22.85 -10.22 -38.14
C ARG A 111 -22.41 -11.65 -38.49
N MET A 112 -22.47 -12.59 -37.55
CA MET A 112 -22.11 -13.99 -37.82
C MET A 112 -23.17 -14.74 -38.61
N PRO A 113 -22.78 -15.67 -39.50
CA PRO A 113 -23.69 -16.62 -40.13
C PRO A 113 -24.41 -17.50 -39.09
N SER A 114 -25.65 -17.88 -39.37
CA SER A 114 -26.51 -18.67 -38.47
C SER A 114 -25.96 -20.04 -38.08
N ASP A 115 -25.08 -20.64 -38.90
CA ASP A 115 -24.38 -21.90 -38.60
C ASP A 115 -23.38 -21.77 -37.42
N SER A 116 -23.06 -20.55 -36.98
CA SER A 116 -22.14 -20.27 -35.87
C SER A 116 -22.84 -19.95 -34.55
N ALA A 117 -24.16 -20.18 -34.46
CA ALA A 117 -24.97 -19.79 -33.31
C ALA A 117 -24.48 -20.38 -31.97
N ASP A 118 -23.99 -21.62 -31.97
CA ASP A 118 -23.43 -22.26 -30.78
C ASP A 118 -22.15 -21.58 -30.30
N MET A 119 -21.30 -21.14 -31.23
CA MET A 119 -20.08 -20.38 -30.92
C MET A 119 -20.43 -18.99 -30.35
N TYR A 120 -21.46 -18.35 -30.91
CA TYR A 120 -21.96 -17.07 -30.39
C TYR A 120 -22.52 -17.20 -28.96
N GLN A 121 -23.26 -18.27 -28.66
CA GLN A 121 -23.76 -18.51 -27.30
C GLN A 121 -22.62 -18.74 -26.28
N GLN A 122 -21.59 -19.50 -26.65
CA GLN A 122 -20.42 -19.71 -25.79
C GLN A 122 -19.66 -18.41 -25.52
N ILE A 123 -19.46 -17.58 -26.54
CA ILE A 123 -18.81 -16.27 -26.39
C ILE A 123 -19.67 -15.36 -25.51
N MET A 124 -21.00 -15.33 -25.71
CA MET A 124 -21.90 -14.53 -24.89
C MET A 124 -21.97 -15.00 -23.44
N MET A 125 -21.82 -16.29 -23.14
CA MET A 125 -21.67 -16.77 -21.75
C MET A 125 -20.42 -16.21 -21.08
N ILE A 126 -19.29 -16.16 -21.78
CA ILE A 126 -18.03 -15.62 -21.24
C ILE A 126 -18.13 -14.11 -21.06
N VAL A 127 -18.73 -13.40 -22.02
CA VAL A 127 -18.89 -11.94 -22.00
C VAL A 127 -19.88 -11.47 -20.95
N ASN A 128 -20.92 -12.27 -20.69
CA ASN A 128 -21.94 -11.98 -19.68
C ASN A 128 -21.58 -12.53 -18.29
N ALA A 129 -20.49 -13.30 -18.17
CA ALA A 129 -19.99 -13.72 -16.86
C ALA A 129 -19.76 -12.47 -15.98
N PRO A 130 -20.13 -12.53 -14.69
CA PRO A 130 -19.96 -11.39 -13.79
C PRO A 130 -18.48 -11.16 -13.50
N PHE A 131 -17.85 -10.30 -14.31
CA PHE A 131 -16.56 -9.68 -13.99
C PHE A 131 -16.78 -8.62 -12.92
N GLY A 132 -16.96 -9.06 -11.68
CA GLY A 132 -17.08 -8.19 -10.51
C GLY A 132 -16.18 -8.70 -9.40
N ILE A 133 -15.25 -7.87 -8.94
CA ILE A 133 -14.51 -8.16 -7.72
C ILE A 133 -15.53 -8.06 -6.58
N LYS A 134 -15.84 -9.19 -5.92
CA LYS A 134 -16.72 -9.18 -4.75
C LYS A 134 -16.09 -8.28 -3.68
N LEU A 135 -16.88 -7.37 -3.10
CA LEU A 135 -16.41 -6.44 -2.07
C LEU A 135 -15.67 -7.16 -0.92
N VAL A 136 -16.17 -8.33 -0.51
CA VAL A 136 -15.54 -9.17 0.51
C VAL A 136 -14.14 -9.62 0.08
N SER A 137 -13.98 -10.11 -1.15
CA SER A 137 -12.67 -10.52 -1.68
C SER A 137 -11.69 -9.34 -1.74
N PHE A 138 -12.18 -8.16 -2.16
CA PHE A 138 -11.38 -6.94 -2.17
C PHE A 138 -10.89 -6.53 -0.77
N LEU A 139 -11.78 -6.51 0.22
CA LEU A 139 -11.43 -6.16 1.60
C LEU A 139 -10.44 -7.17 2.20
N VAL A 140 -10.61 -8.45 1.93
CA VAL A 140 -9.65 -9.49 2.35
C VAL A 140 -8.29 -9.24 1.71
N SER A 141 -8.23 -8.92 0.41
CA SER A 141 -6.97 -8.59 -0.25
C SER A 141 -6.29 -7.35 0.35
N MET A 142 -7.05 -6.30 0.73
CA MET A 142 -6.52 -5.12 1.43
C MET A 142 -5.85 -5.49 2.75
N VAL A 143 -6.51 -6.32 3.55
CA VAL A 143 -5.93 -6.78 4.82
C VAL A 143 -4.67 -7.61 4.57
N LEU A 144 -4.72 -8.56 3.63
CA LEU A 144 -3.57 -9.43 3.32
C LEU A 144 -2.36 -8.63 2.82
N ILE A 145 -2.54 -7.70 1.89
CA ILE A 145 -1.41 -6.88 1.41
C ILE A 145 -0.87 -6.00 2.54
N GLY A 146 -1.76 -5.43 3.37
CA GLY A 146 -1.35 -4.62 4.51
C GLY A 146 -0.54 -5.42 5.53
N LEU A 147 -0.91 -6.68 5.76
CA LEU A 147 -0.19 -7.60 6.65
C LEU A 147 1.18 -8.02 6.08
N ILE A 148 1.37 -8.01 4.76
CA ILE A 148 2.66 -8.30 4.14
C ILE A 148 3.56 -7.06 4.16
N LEU A 149 3.03 -5.89 3.76
CA LEU A 149 3.81 -4.66 3.65
C LEU A 149 4.08 -3.98 5.00
N GLY A 150 3.20 -4.20 5.98
CA GLY A 150 3.34 -3.70 7.35
C GLY A 150 4.70 -4.09 7.97
N PRO A 151 4.99 -5.38 8.17
CA PRO A 151 6.25 -5.81 8.76
C PRO A 151 7.49 -5.29 8.03
N LEU A 152 7.47 -5.21 6.70
CA LEU A 152 8.59 -4.69 5.89
C LEU A 152 8.87 -3.20 6.20
N ALA A 153 7.83 -2.36 6.21
CA ALA A 153 7.97 -0.96 6.61
C ALA A 153 8.36 -0.84 8.11
N GLY A 154 7.86 -1.73 8.96
CA GLY A 154 8.23 -1.81 10.37
C GLY A 154 9.73 -2.07 10.59
N ILE A 155 10.34 -2.93 9.77
CA ILE A 155 11.79 -3.18 9.81
C ILE A 155 12.57 -1.90 9.49
N GLY A 156 12.17 -1.16 8.45
CA GLY A 156 12.82 0.11 8.10
C GLY A 156 12.74 1.17 9.21
N ALA A 157 11.58 1.29 9.84
CA ALA A 157 11.39 2.17 10.99
C ALA A 157 12.31 1.79 12.17
N ARG A 158 12.43 0.48 12.45
CA ARG A 158 13.32 -0.02 13.50
C ARG A 158 14.80 0.24 13.19
N LEU A 159 15.22 0.03 11.94
CA LEU A 159 16.59 0.31 11.47
C LEU A 159 16.95 1.79 11.65
N THR A 160 16.01 2.69 11.38
CA THR A 160 16.21 4.13 11.58
C THR A 160 16.53 4.47 13.03
N VAL A 161 15.75 3.93 13.97
CA VAL A 161 16.04 4.12 15.41
C VAL A 161 17.39 3.54 15.79
N TYR A 162 17.77 2.38 15.24
CA TYR A 162 19.10 1.79 15.49
C TYR A 162 20.23 2.71 15.01
N ILE A 163 20.12 3.23 13.78
CA ILE A 163 21.13 4.13 13.20
C ILE A 163 21.24 5.42 14.02
N LEU A 164 20.12 6.05 14.35
CA LEU A 164 20.09 7.29 15.13
C LEU A 164 20.68 7.11 16.53
N LYS A 165 20.36 6.00 17.22
CA LYS A 165 20.95 5.70 18.53
C LYS A 165 22.46 5.48 18.44
N LYS A 166 22.93 4.76 17.42
CA LYS A 166 24.36 4.52 17.20
C LYS A 166 25.12 5.81 16.86
N GLN A 167 24.50 6.72 16.10
CA GLN A 167 25.06 8.05 15.81
C GLN A 167 25.15 8.91 17.07
N ALA A 168 24.09 8.93 17.89
CA ALA A 168 24.09 9.68 19.15
C ALA A 168 25.22 9.21 20.08
N GLN A 169 25.42 7.89 20.22
CA GLN A 169 26.50 7.33 21.06
C GLN A 169 27.91 7.68 20.57
N ARG A 170 28.11 7.83 19.25
CA ARG A 170 29.41 8.19 18.66
C ARG A 170 29.75 9.67 18.84
N ASN A 171 28.74 10.51 18.95
CA ASN A 171 28.90 11.97 19.02
C ASN A 171 28.91 12.51 20.45
N THR A 172 28.69 11.66 21.46
CA THR A 172 28.88 12.05 22.86
C THR A 172 30.38 12.03 23.16
N PRO A 173 31.03 13.17 23.50
CA PRO A 173 32.41 13.15 23.96
C PRO A 173 32.46 12.33 25.25
N THR A 174 33.33 11.32 25.30
CA THR A 174 33.68 10.65 26.55
C THR A 174 34.29 11.68 27.51
N PRO A 175 33.85 11.71 28.78
CA PRO A 175 34.46 12.57 29.79
C PRO A 175 35.92 12.22 30.06
#